data_AF-A0A2G6PL62-F1
#
_entry.id   AF-A0A2G6PL62-F1
#
_cell.length_a   1.000
_cell.length_b   1.000
_cell.length_c   1.000
_cell.angle_alpha   90.00
_cell.angle_beta   90.00
_cell.angle_gamma   90.00
#
_symmetry.space_group_name_H-M   'P 1'
#
loop_
_entity.id
_entity.type
_entity.pdbx_description
1 polymer ?
#
loop_
_entity_poly.entity_id
_entity_poly.type
_entity_poly.pdbx_seq_one_letter_code
_entity_poly.pdbx_strand_id
1 'polypeptide(L)' 'MKIEFTSILNTEGSLNKTFCLDNNGQVKKISNAFLSKGTAQVYQVNSLSEFYYVLEKLASNQAIIIGVPNVGNIQYS' A
#
# COMPACT_ATOMS: atom_id res chain seq x y z
N MET A 1 -2.90 -12.78 -19.98
CA MET A 1 -2.16 -11.52 -19.74
C MET A 1 -1.57 -11.60 -18.35
N LYS A 2 -0.30 -11.25 -18.12
CA LYS A 2 0.28 -11.29 -16.77
C LYS A 2 0.25 -9.89 -16.17
N ILE A 3 -0.24 -9.76 -14.94
CA ILE A 3 -0.27 -8.50 -14.18
C ILE A 3 0.56 -8.72 -12.93
N GLU A 4 1.59 -7.91 -12.74
CA GLU A 4 2.42 -7.90 -11.54
C GLU A 4 2.15 -6.62 -10.76
N PHE A 5 2.00 -6.75 -9.44
CA PHE A 5 1.72 -5.62 -8.56
C PHE A 5 2.31 -5.85 -7.17
N THR A 6 2.57 -4.76 -6.45
CA THR A 6 3.03 -4.84 -5.06
C THR A 6 1.86 -4.58 -4.14
N SER A 7 1.55 -5.52 -3.26
CA SER A 7 0.63 -5.30 -2.15
C SER A 7 1.42 -4.83 -0.94
N ILE A 8 0.96 -3.76 -0.33
CA ILE A 8 1.51 -3.21 0.90
C ILE A 8 0.49 -3.40 2.01
N LEU A 9 0.97 -3.84 3.17
CA LEU A 9 0.20 -4.01 4.39
C LEU A 9 0.77 -3.12 5.48
N ASN A 10 -0.06 -2.32 6.15
CA ASN A 10 0.31 -1.67 7.41
C ASN A 10 -0.15 -2.54 8.58
N THR A 11 0.76 -2.81 9.53
CA THR A 11 0.45 -3.63 10.71
C THR A 11 -0.14 -2.81 11.88
N GLU A 12 0.00 -1.48 11.86
CA GLU A 12 -0.43 -0.62 12.97
C GLU A 12 -1.76 0.12 12.75
N GLY A 13 -2.42 -0.08 11.61
CA GLY A 13 -3.72 0.56 11.37
C GLY A 13 -4.06 0.77 9.90
N SER A 14 -5.16 1.48 9.65
CA SER A 14 -5.64 1.72 8.29
C SER A 14 -4.68 2.61 7.48
N LEU A 15 -4.57 2.35 6.18
CA LEU A 15 -3.85 3.18 5.21
C LEU A 15 -4.68 4.41 4.82
N ASN A 16 -5.08 5.21 5.79
CA ASN A 16 -5.87 6.41 5.57
C ASN A 16 -5.14 7.68 6.02
N LYS A 17 -5.67 8.80 5.56
CA LYS A 17 -5.28 10.14 5.99
C LYS A 17 -6.54 10.78 6.59
N THR A 18 -6.44 11.22 7.83
CA THR A 18 -7.52 11.96 8.48
C THR A 18 -7.13 13.42 8.50
N PHE A 19 -8.07 14.29 8.13
CA PHE A 19 -7.94 15.73 8.28
C PHE A 19 -8.80 16.13 9.48
N CYS A 20 -8.21 16.86 10.42
CA CYS A 20 -8.92 17.44 11.56
C CYS A 20 -8.54 18.90 11.70
N LEU A 21 -9.32 19.67 12.46
CA LEU A 21 -8.89 21.00 12.89
C LEU A 21 -8.05 20.86 14.15
N ASP A 22 -6.97 21.64 14.25
CA ASP A 22 -6.25 21.79 15.52
C ASP A 22 -6.96 22.80 16.44
N ASN A 23 -6.39 23.02 17.63
CA ASN A 23 -6.95 23.93 18.63
C ASN A 23 -6.98 25.40 18.17
N ASN A 24 -6.29 25.74 17.09
CA ASN A 24 -6.27 27.07 16.48
C ASN A 24 -7.16 27.16 15.24
N GLY A 25 -7.96 26.13 14.95
CA GLY A 25 -8.83 26.08 13.77
C GLY A 25 -8.09 25.85 12.45
N GLN A 26 -6.81 25.46 12.47
CA GLN A 26 -6.05 25.14 11.26
C GLN A 26 -6.22 23.68 10.87
N VAL A 27 -6.20 23.40 9.56
CA VAL A 27 -6.28 22.03 9.06
C VAL A 27 -4.99 21.28 9.38
N LYS A 28 -5.10 20.30 10.27
CA LYS A 28 -4.05 19.34 10.60
C LYS A 28 -4.27 18.05 9.84
N LYS A 29 -3.22 17.61 9.13
CA LYS A 29 -3.17 16.31 8.46
C LYS A 29 -2.58 15.27 9.41
N ILE A 30 -3.31 14.21 9.68
CA ILE A 30 -2.83 13.06 10.46
C ILE A 30 -2.69 11.88 9.50
N SER A 31 -1.46 11.39 9.33
CA SER A 31 -1.19 10.14 8.63
C SER A 31 -1.29 9.00 9.63
N ASN A 32 -2.31 8.16 9.53
CA ASN A 32 -2.46 7.00 10.42
C ASN A 32 -1.70 5.76 9.91
N ALA A 33 -1.04 5.91 8.76
CA ALA A 33 -0.28 4.87 8.09
C ALA A 33 1.22 5.06 8.32
N PHE A 34 1.81 4.30 9.24
CA PHE A 34 3.26 4.20 9.37
C PHE A 34 3.78 3.06 8.49
N LEU A 35 4.00 3.36 7.21
CA LEU A 35 4.50 2.37 6.24
C LEU A 35 5.84 1.74 6.65
N SER A 36 6.65 2.43 7.48
CA SER A 36 7.89 1.89 8.06
C SER A 36 7.67 0.66 8.94
N LYS A 37 6.43 0.40 9.35
CA LYS A 37 6.03 -0.78 10.13
C LYS A 37 5.11 -1.72 9.34
N GLY A 38 5.13 -1.59 8.01
CA GLY A 38 4.39 -2.44 7.10
C GLY A 38 5.23 -3.55 6.46
N THR A 39 4.59 -4.35 5.63
CA THR A 39 5.25 -5.30 4.72
C THR A 39 4.86 -4.99 3.28
N ALA A 40 5.74 -5.32 2.34
CA ALA A 40 5.48 -5.22 0.91
C ALA A 40 5.75 -6.58 0.26
N GLN A 41 4.84 -7.03 -0.60
CA GLN A 41 4.97 -8.31 -1.30
C GLN A 41 4.52 -8.16 -2.75
N VAL A 42 5.30 -8.75 -3.66
CA VAL A 42 4.99 -8.78 -5.09
C VAL A 42 4.08 -9.98 -5.37
N TYR A 43 3.00 -9.72 -6.09
CA TYR A 43 2.04 -10.72 -6.54
C TYR A 43 1.93 -10.68 -8.05
N GLN A 44 1.61 -11.83 -8.64
CA GLN A 44 1.33 -11.96 -10.06
C GLN A 44 0.00 -12.69 -10.25
N VAL A 45 -0.83 -12.17 -11.15
CA VAL A 45 -2.10 -12.78 -11.57
C VAL A 45 -2.16 -12.92 -13.09
N ASN A 46 -2.97 -13.85 -13.58
CA ASN A 46 -2.98 -14.26 -14.99
C ASN A 46 -4.17 -13.70 -15.79
N SER A 47 -5.05 -12.95 -15.13
CA SER A 47 -6.24 -12.36 -15.72
C SER A 47 -6.64 -11.04 -15.04
N LEU A 48 -7.39 -10.20 -15.76
CA LEU A 48 -8.01 -9.00 -15.18
C LEU A 48 -9.02 -9.35 -14.09
N SER A 49 -9.74 -10.46 -14.25
CA SER A 49 -10.74 -10.92 -13.27
C SER A 49 -10.11 -11.28 -11.92
N GLU A 50 -8.97 -11.97 -11.93
CA GLU A 50 -8.19 -12.23 -10.72
C GLU A 50 -7.70 -10.93 -10.08
N PHE A 51 -7.19 -9.99 -10.88
CA PHE A 51 -6.75 -8.69 -10.36
C PHE A 51 -7.90 -7.90 -9.72
N TYR A 52 -9.06 -7.90 -10.37
CA TYR A 52 -10.28 -7.27 -9.84
C TYR A 52 -10.70 -7.88 -8.50
N TYR A 53 -10.66 -9.21 -8.39
CA TYR A 53 -10.96 -9.90 -7.14
C TYR A 53 -10.02 -9.51 -6.00
N VAL A 54 -8.73 -9.28 -6.29
CA VAL A 54 -7.77 -8.78 -5.30
C VAL A 54 -8.15 -7.37 -4.85
N LEU A 55 -8.51 -6.47 -5.79
CA LEU A 55 -8.92 -5.09 -5.49
C LEU A 55 -10.15 -5.04 -4.56
N GLU A 56 -11.16 -5.86 -4.81
CA GLU A 56 -12.37 -5.90 -3.97
C GLU A 56 -12.14 -6.43 -2.56
N LYS A 57 -11.03 -7.16 -2.35
CA LYS A 57 -10.68 -7.77 -1.07
C LYS A 57 -9.65 -6.99 -0.27
N LEU A 58 -9.24 -5.81 -0.72
CA LEU A 58 -8.30 -4.98 0.03
C LEU A 58 -8.89 -4.57 1.37
N ALA A 59 -8.22 -4.96 2.46
CA ALA A 59 -8.53 -4.45 3.78
C ALA A 59 -8.13 -2.96 3.89
N SER A 60 -8.71 -2.25 4.87
CA SER A 60 -8.45 -0.81 5.06
C SER A 60 -6.98 -0.48 5.39
N ASN A 61 -6.20 -1.47 5.81
CA ASN A 61 -4.77 -1.38 6.08
C ASN A 61 -3.89 -1.92 4.93
N GLN A 62 -4.48 -2.20 3.77
CA GLN A 62 -3.78 -2.68 2.58
C GLN A 62 -3.93 -1.71 1.41
N ALA A 63 -2.92 -1.68 0.55
CA ALA A 63 -2.94 -0.91 -0.69
C ALA A 63 -2.15 -1.64 -1.78
N ILE A 64 -2.52 -1.39 -3.03
CA ILE A 64 -1.76 -1.85 -4.19
C ILE A 64 -0.97 -0.67 -4.75
N ILE A 65 0.31 -0.90 -5.01
CA ILE A 65 1.13 -0.02 -5.82
C ILE A 65 1.34 -0.69 -7.17
N ILE A 66 1.01 0.04 -8.24
CA ILE A 66 1.33 -0.36 -9.60
C ILE A 66 2.81 -0.07 -9.83
N GLY A 67 3.61 -1.13 -9.73
CA GLY A 67 5.05 -1.09 -9.80
C GLY A 67 5.64 -2.26 -9.04
N VAL A 68 6.57 -2.98 -9.65
CA VAL A 68 7.42 -3.96 -8.98
C VAL A 68 8.67 -3.20 -8.56
N PRO A 69 9.06 -3.18 -7.27
CA PRO A 69 10.33 -2.59 -6.87
C PRO A 69 11.44 -3.26 -7.66
N ASN A 70 12.06 -2.51 -8.57
CA ASN A 70 13.26 -2.96 -9.27
C ASN A 70 14.40 -2.88 -8.27
N VAL A 71 14.61 -3.97 -7.52
CA VAL A 71 15.81 -4.15 -6.71
C VAL A 71 16.94 -4.42 -7.70
N GLY A 72 17.36 -3.38 -8.42
CA GLY A 72 18.48 -3.49 -9.37
C GLY A 72 19.65 -4.09 -8.61
N ASN A 73 20.04 -5.31 -8.99
CA ASN A 73 21.21 -6.06 -8.51
C ASN A 73 21.95 -5.40 -7.34
N ILE A 74 21.42 -5.52 -6.12
CA ILE A 74 22.21 -5.19 -4.93
C ILE A 74 23.15 -6.39 -4.72
N GLN A 75 24.25 -6.39 -5.47
CA GLN A 75 25.44 -7.14 -5.10
C GLN A 75 26.02 -6.45 -3.87
N TYR A 76 25.98 -7.12 -2.73
CA TYR A 76 26.82 -6.77 -1.60
C TYR A 76 28.27 -7.02 -2.02
N SER A 77 29.01 -5.95 -2.29
CA SER A 77 30.47 -5.93 -2.40
C SER A 77 31.12 -5.90 -1.03
#